data_AF-A0AAV4IH58-F1
#
_entry.id   AF-A0AAV4IH58-F1
#
_cell.length_a   1.000
_cell.length_b   1.000
_cell.length_c   1.000
_cell.angle_alpha   90.00
_cell.angle_beta   90.00
_cell.angle_gamma   90.00
#
_symmetry.space_group_name_H-M   'P 1'
#
loop_
_entity.id
_entity.type
_entity.pdbx_description
1 polymer ?
#
loop_
_entity_poly.entity_id
_entity_poly.type
_entity_poly.pdbx_seq_one_letter_code
_entity_poly.pdbx_strand_id
1 'polypeptide(L)'
;LCPSGWFFSFYSGTCLKIYSESKGWDDARNICRKTAGSDLVKIVSYSMNKFIAGALSDMTWIGLQQGSFGSHEFHWLDEKEEVGATKLN
;
A
#
# COMPACT_ATOMS: atom_id res chain seq x y z
N LEU A 1 -14.99 -9.16 8.25
CA LEU A 1 -14.03 -10.28 8.44
C LEU A 1 -13.06 -10.25 7.26
N CYS A 2 -11.75 -10.40 7.46
CA CYS A 2 -10.80 -10.37 6.34
C CYS A 2 -10.86 -11.66 5.50
N PRO A 3 -10.56 -11.60 4.18
CA PRO A 3 -10.50 -12.80 3.36
C PRO A 3 -9.41 -13.78 3.82
N SER A 4 -9.48 -15.03 3.36
CA SER A 4 -8.48 -16.04 3.71
C SER A 4 -7.06 -15.63 3.32
N GLY A 5 -6.11 -15.77 4.24
CA GLY A 5 -4.72 -15.35 4.06
C GLY A 5 -4.49 -13.84 4.10
N TRP A 6 -5.42 -13.09 4.70
CA TRP A 6 -5.29 -11.69 5.06
C TRP A 6 -5.41 -11.54 6.59
N PHE A 7 -4.77 -10.53 7.16
CA PHE A 7 -4.94 -10.17 8.57
C PHE A 7 -5.54 -8.78 8.71
N PHE A 8 -6.32 -8.57 9.77
CA PHE A 8 -6.91 -7.27 10.07
C PHE A 8 -5.89 -6.39 10.78
N SER A 9 -5.72 -5.16 10.29
CA SER A 9 -4.93 -4.12 10.95
C SER A 9 -5.85 -3.22 11.76
N PHE A 10 -5.76 -3.30 13.09
CA PHE A 10 -6.48 -2.39 14.00
C PHE A 10 -6.04 -0.93 13.86
N TYR A 11 -4.86 -0.68 13.28
CA TYR A 11 -4.32 0.67 13.11
C TYR A 11 -4.89 1.41 11.90
N SER A 12 -5.27 0.69 10.86
CA SER A 12 -5.81 1.26 9.61
C SER A 12 -7.27 0.91 9.37
N GLY A 13 -7.84 -0.04 10.10
CA GLY A 13 -9.17 -0.59 9.83
C GLY A 13 -9.26 -1.38 8.53
N THR A 14 -8.12 -1.76 7.95
CA THR A 14 -8.03 -2.46 6.65
C THR A 14 -7.51 -3.89 6.80
N CYS A 15 -7.75 -4.71 5.79
CA CYS A 15 -7.14 -6.03 5.68
C CYS A 15 -5.80 -5.91 4.93
N LEU A 16 -4.78 -6.58 5.44
CA LEU A 16 -3.44 -6.62 4.86
C LEU A 16 -3.07 -8.03 4.42
N LYS A 17 -2.31 -8.13 3.33
CA LYS A 17 -1.73 -9.37 2.85
C LYS A 17 -0.26 -9.17 2.58
N ILE A 18 0.56 -10.07 3.11
CA ILE A 18 2.01 -10.09 2.89
C ILE A 18 2.30 -11.11 1.81
N TYR A 19 3.18 -10.74 0.88
CA TYR A 19 3.71 -11.61 -0.16
C TYR A 19 5.22 -11.77 0.07
N SER A 20 5.71 -13.00 0.02
CA SER A 20 7.14 -13.32 0.19
C SER A 20 7.92 -13.35 -1.12
N GLU A 21 7.24 -13.21 -2.26
CA GLU A 21 7.87 -13.24 -3.57
C GLU A 21 8.61 -11.92 -3.87
N SER A 22 9.90 -12.02 -4.15
CA SER A 22 10.68 -10.87 -4.59
C SER A 22 10.30 -10.45 -6.02
N LYS A 23 9.96 -9.17 -6.19
CA LYS A 23 9.53 -8.55 -7.46
C LYS A 23 9.97 -7.09 -7.52
N GLY A 24 9.93 -6.49 -8.70
CA GLY A 24 10.01 -5.03 -8.83
C GLY A 24 8.78 -4.35 -8.21
N TRP A 25 8.90 -3.07 -7.86
CA TRP A 25 7.82 -2.31 -7.22
C TRP A 25 6.55 -2.28 -8.08
N ASP A 26 6.68 -2.02 -9.39
CA ASP A 26 5.55 -1.97 -10.32
C ASP A 26 4.83 -3.34 -10.43
N ASP A 27 5.60 -4.44 -10.48
CA ASP A 27 5.03 -5.79 -10.52
C ASP A 27 4.33 -6.16 -9.22
N ALA A 28 4.90 -5.78 -8.07
CA ALA A 28 4.28 -5.97 -6.77
C ALA A 28 2.94 -5.22 -6.69
N ARG A 29 2.92 -3.96 -7.13
CA ARG A 29 1.69 -3.15 -7.21
C ARG A 29 0.63 -3.76 -8.12
N ASN A 30 1.04 -4.21 -9.30
CA ASN A 30 0.15 -4.86 -10.27
C ASN A 30 -0.51 -6.13 -9.69
N ILE A 31 0.20 -6.88 -8.86
CA ILE A 31 -0.37 -8.05 -8.17
C ILE A 31 -1.38 -7.64 -7.11
N CYS A 32 -1.07 -6.64 -6.29
CA CYS A 32 -2.02 -6.12 -5.30
C CYS A 32 -3.31 -5.65 -5.99
N ARG A 33 -3.21 -4.86 -7.06
CA ARG A 33 -4.36 -4.37 -7.85
C ARG A 33 -5.22 -5.46 -8.48
N LYS A 34 -4.61 -6.58 -8.85
CA LYS A 34 -5.34 -7.77 -9.35
C LYS A 34 -5.98 -8.60 -8.24
N THR A 35 -5.71 -8.28 -6.98
CA THR A 35 -6.17 -9.06 -5.82
C THR A 35 -7.21 -8.29 -5.03
N ALA A 36 -8.45 -8.78 -5.03
CA ALA A 36 -9.51 -8.37 -4.10
C ALA A 36 -9.73 -6.85 -3.91
N GLY A 37 -9.52 -6.05 -4.97
CA GLY A 37 -9.65 -4.58 -4.90
C GLY A 37 -8.62 -3.89 -4.00
N SER A 38 -7.43 -4.48 -3.84
CA SER A 38 -6.36 -3.94 -3.01
C SER A 38 -5.31 -3.15 -3.81
N ASP A 39 -4.40 -2.46 -3.11
CA ASP A 39 -3.18 -1.86 -3.67
C ASP A 39 -2.06 -2.02 -2.63
N LEU A 40 -0.84 -1.57 -2.93
CA LEU A 40 0.25 -1.58 -1.95
C LEU A 40 -0.11 -0.76 -0.70
N VAL A 41 0.34 -1.25 0.45
CA VAL A 41 -0.08 -0.71 1.76
C VAL A 41 0.42 0.72 1.99
N LYS A 42 -0.48 1.57 2.48
CA LYS A 42 -0.16 2.85 3.12
C LYS A 42 0.07 2.66 4.61
N ILE A 43 1.17 3.19 5.12
CA ILE A 43 1.48 3.14 6.55
C ILE A 43 0.93 4.41 7.20
N VAL A 44 -0.15 4.29 7.97
CA VAL A 44 -0.88 5.46 8.54
C VAL A 44 -0.45 5.85 9.94
N SER A 45 0.39 5.06 10.61
CA SER A 45 0.88 5.37 11.95
C SER A 45 2.20 4.67 12.28
N TYR A 46 2.93 5.21 13.26
CA TYR A 46 4.12 4.58 13.81
C TYR A 46 3.84 3.17 14.34
N SER A 47 2.71 2.98 15.03
CA SER A 47 2.33 1.69 15.60
C SER A 47 2.04 0.65 14.51
N MET A 48 1.40 1.06 13.42
CA MET A 48 1.23 0.21 12.24
C MET A 48 2.57 -0.19 11.63
N ASN A 49 3.48 0.78 11.47
CA ASN A 49 4.82 0.53 10.93
C ASN A 49 5.57 -0.52 11.77
N LYS A 50 5.56 -0.35 13.10
CA LYS A 50 6.19 -1.29 14.03
C LYS A 50 5.56 -2.67 13.99
N PHE A 51 4.23 -2.74 13.91
CA PHE A 51 3.50 -4.00 13.82
C PHE A 51 3.82 -4.76 12.53
N ILE A 52 3.76 -4.09 11.38
CA ILE A 52 4.08 -4.69 10.09
C ILE A 52 5.55 -5.14 10.08
N ALA A 53 6.48 -4.28 10.49
CA ALA A 53 7.90 -4.63 10.53
C ALA A 53 8.20 -5.86 11.39
N GLY A 54 7.45 -6.10 12.47
CA GLY A 54 7.59 -7.31 13.29
C GLY A 54 7.04 -8.59 12.64
N ALA A 55 6.21 -8.47 11.60
CA ALA A 55 5.62 -9.60 10.86
C ALA A 55 6.38 -9.94 9.56
N LEU A 56 7.33 -9.09 9.13
CA LEU A 56 8.09 -9.30 7.90
C LEU A 56 9.38 -10.09 8.18
N SER A 57 9.68 -11.07 7.31
CA SER A 57 10.97 -11.76 7.28
C SER A 57 12.01 -11.04 6.42
N ASP A 58 11.55 -10.27 5.42
CA ASP A 58 12.39 -9.68 4.37
C ASP A 58 11.90 -8.28 3.97
N MET A 59 12.72 -7.58 3.18
CA MET A 59 12.34 -6.29 2.59
C MET A 59 11.08 -6.44 1.73
N THR A 60 10.08 -5.61 1.98
CA THR A 60 8.76 -5.69 1.35
C THR A 60 8.37 -4.33 0.79
N TRP A 61 7.82 -4.32 -0.42
CA TRP A 61 7.33 -3.10 -1.06
C TRP A 61 6.08 -2.54 -0.38
N ILE A 62 6.02 -1.21 -0.26
CA ILE A 62 4.88 -0.45 0.26
C ILE A 62 4.47 0.63 -0.75
N GLY A 63 3.33 1.28 -0.51
CA GLY A 63 2.74 2.25 -1.43
C GLY A 63 3.34 3.66 -1.39
N LEU A 64 4.53 3.87 -0.81
CA LEU A 64 5.16 5.20 -0.83
C LEU A 64 5.88 5.38 -2.17
N GLN A 65 5.57 6.44 -2.89
CA GLN A 65 6.16 6.73 -4.19
C GLN A 65 6.79 8.13 -4.20
N GLN A 66 7.97 8.25 -4.80
CA GLN A 66 8.51 9.55 -5.16
C GLN A 66 7.62 10.18 -6.24
N GLY A 67 7.48 11.50 -6.23
CA GLY A 67 6.80 12.25 -7.28
C GLY A 67 7.50 12.12 -8.64
N SER A 68 7.82 13.25 -9.26
CA SER A 68 8.64 13.22 -10.48
C SER A 68 10.07 12.79 -10.15
N PHE A 69 10.76 12.21 -11.14
CA PHE A 69 12.18 11.85 -11.02
C PHE A 69 12.99 13.07 -10.53
N GLY A 70 13.75 12.90 -9.44
CA GLY A 70 14.54 13.97 -8.83
C GLY A 70 13.76 14.90 -7.89
N SER A 71 12.46 14.70 -7.68
CA SER A 71 11.70 15.45 -6.67
C SER A 71 12.05 15.00 -5.24
N HIS A 72 11.96 15.91 -4.27
CA HIS A 72 12.02 15.55 -2.85
C HIS A 72 10.65 15.24 -2.25
N GLU A 73 9.63 15.15 -3.11
CA GLU A 73 8.25 14.91 -2.72
C GLU A 73 7.95 13.40 -2.77
N PHE A 74 7.33 12.93 -1.70
CA PHE A 74 6.82 11.56 -1.59
C PHE A 74 5.33 11.62 -1.29
N HIS A 75 4.58 10.72 -1.90
CA HIS A 75 3.15 10.62 -1.72
C HIS A 75 2.74 9.15 -1.62
N TRP A 76 1.64 8.90 -0.93
CA TRP A 76 1.03 7.57 -0.94
C TRP A 76 0.14 7.39 -2.18
N LEU A 77 -0.07 6.14 -2.58
CA LEU A 77 -0.83 5.81 -3.79
C LEU A 77 -2.26 6.34 -3.82
N ASP A 78 -2.89 6.49 -2.66
CA ASP A 78 -4.27 6.97 -2.49
C ASP A 78 -4.39 8.49 -2.54
N GLU A 79 -3.30 9.23 -2.29
CA GLU A 79 -3.27 10.70 -2.31
C GLU A 79 -3.28 11.28 -3.74
N LYS A 80 -3.22 10.43 -4.77
CA LYS A 80 -3.36 10.82 -6.19
C LYS A 80 -4.63 10.30 -6.86
N GLU A 81 -5.54 9.65 -6.14
CA GLU A 81 -6.89 9.42 -6.67
C GLU A 81 -7.72 10.71 -6.57
N GLU A 82 -7.32 11.75 -7.32
CA GLU A 82 -8.30 12.67 -7.86
C GLU A 82 -9.12 11.89 -8.89
N VAL A 83 -10.08 11.11 -8.39
CA VAL A 83 -11.17 10.55 -9.19
C VAL A 83 -11.84 11.73 -9.88
N GLY A 84 -11.55 11.92 -11.16
CA GLY A 84 -12.32 12.74 -12.11
C GLY A 84 -13.18 13.83 -11.48
N ALA A 85 -12.55 14.82 -10.83
CA ALA A 85 -13.25 16.04 -10.46
C ALA A 85 -13.51 16.81 -11.75
N THR A 86 -14.55 16.37 -12.48
CA THR A 86 -15.27 17.23 -13.40
C THR A 86 -15.71 18.42 -12.57
N LYS A 87 -15.00 19.55 -12.71
CA LYS A 87 -15.55 20.84 -12.34
C LYS A 87 -16.86 21.00 -13.11
N LEU A 88 -17.97 20.72 -12.45
CA LEU A 88 -19.25 21.27 -12.87
C LEU A 88 -19.18 22.76 -12.54
N ASN A 89 -19.11 23.55 -13.59
CA ASN A 89 -19.40 24.98 -13.59
C ASN A 89 -20.88 25.22 -13.30
#